data_AF-A0A6M3JEP6-F1
#
_entry.id   AF-A0A6M3JEP6-F1
#
_cell.length_a   1.000
_cell.length_b   1.000
_cell.length_c   1.000
_cell.angle_alpha   90.00
_cell.angle_beta   90.00
_cell.angle_gamma   90.00
#
_symmetry.space_group_name_H-M   'P 1'
#
loop_
_entity.id
_entity.type
_entity.pdbx_description
1 polymer ?
#
loop_
_entity_poly.entity_id
_entity_poly.type
_entity_poly.pdbx_seq_one_letter_code
_entity_poly.pdbx_strand_id
1 'polypeptide(L)'
;MDALFLVQLEKAREIAGVPFIVTSGYRCEKHNAEVGSTSNNHTSGKAADIKADDGPTRGKILKGLYLAGFRRIGISFKGNFIHADSMDKIESCWSY
;
A
#
# COMPACT_ATOMS: atom_id res chain seq x y z
N MET A 1 4.99 6.98 -10.75
CA MET A 1 4.40 5.74 -10.20
C MET A 1 4.43 4.69 -11.30
N ASP A 2 4.67 3.43 -10.96
CA ASP A 2 4.73 2.33 -11.93
C ASP A 2 3.32 2.07 -12.52
N ALA A 3 3.23 1.91 -13.84
CA ALA A 3 1.94 1.76 -14.51
C ALA A 3 1.24 0.43 -14.17
N LEU A 4 2.01 -0.66 -14.01
CA LEU A 4 1.46 -1.96 -13.63
C LEU A 4 0.97 -1.93 -12.19
N PHE A 5 1.69 -1.25 -11.29
CA PHE A 5 1.22 -1.02 -9.92
C PHE A 5 -0.12 -0.30 -9.89
N LEU A 6 -0.31 0.74 -10.71
CA LEU A 6 -1.59 1.47 -10.77
C LEU A 6 -2.74 0.56 -11.21
N VAL A 7 -2.54 -0.25 -12.25
CA VAL A 7 -3.55 -1.21 -12.73
C VAL A 7 -3.88 -2.25 -11.64
N GLN A 8 -2.85 -2.75 -10.94
CA GLN A 8 -3.04 -3.72 -9.87
C GLN A 8 -3.76 -3.11 -8.65
N LEU A 9 -3.44 -1.88 -8.28
CA LEU A 9 -4.07 -1.15 -7.19
C LEU A 9 -5.54 -0.84 -7.51
N GLU A 10 -5.83 -0.48 -8.76
CA GLU A 10 -7.20 -0.27 -9.22
C GLU A 10 -8.03 -1.56 -9.15
N LYS A 11 -7.47 -2.68 -9.63
CA LYS A 11 -8.09 -4.00 -9.48
C LYS A 11 -8.35 -4.35 -8.01
N ALA A 12 -7.42 -4.03 -7.11
CA ALA A 12 -7.61 -4.25 -5.67
C ALA A 12 -8.77 -3.42 -5.11
N ARG A 13 -8.89 -2.16 -5.54
CA ARG A 13 -9.97 -1.24 -5.16
C ARG A 13 -11.33 -1.76 -5.62
N GLU A 14 -11.43 -2.22 -6.86
CA GLU A 14 -12.65 -2.83 -7.41
C GLU A 14 -13.08 -4.06 -6.60
N ILE A 15 -12.16 -4.96 -6.30
CA ILE A 15 -12.44 -6.18 -5.51
C ILE A 15 -12.85 -5.83 -4.07
N ALA A 16 -12.22 -4.82 -3.47
CA ALA A 16 -12.53 -4.40 -2.11
C ALA A 16 -13.93 -3.78 -1.98
N GLY A 17 -14.46 -3.20 -3.06
CA GLY A 17 -15.76 -2.54 -3.08
C GLY A 17 -15.83 -1.31 -2.17
N VAL A 18 -14.69 -0.68 -1.87
CA VAL A 18 -14.55 0.54 -1.08
C VAL A 18 -13.54 1.49 -1.72
N PRO A 19 -13.66 2.82 -1.53
CA PRO A 19 -12.68 3.76 -2.04
C PRO A 19 -11.31 3.54 -1.40
N PHE A 20 -10.25 3.61 -2.20
CA PHE A 20 -8.87 3.63 -1.71
C PHE A 20 -8.40 5.08 -1.65
N ILE A 21 -8.40 5.66 -0.45
CA ILE A 21 -7.86 7.01 -0.23
C ILE A 21 -6.34 6.87 -0.03
N VAL A 22 -5.57 7.16 -1.07
CA VAL A 22 -4.10 7.09 -1.03
C VAL A 22 -3.56 8.32 -0.31
N THR A 23 -2.92 8.12 0.85
CA THR A 23 -2.30 9.19 1.64
C THR A 23 -0.83 9.39 1.29
N SER A 24 -0.18 8.37 0.72
CA SER A 24 1.19 8.45 0.22
C SER A 24 1.38 7.50 -0.96
N GLY A 25 1.74 8.03 -2.13
CA GLY A 25 2.07 7.26 -3.33
C GLY A 25 3.57 7.23 -3.58
N TYR A 26 4.02 7.66 -4.76
CA TYR A 26 5.45 7.84 -5.03
C TYR A 26 6.08 8.89 -4.11
N ARG A 27 7.28 8.60 -3.60
CA ARG A 27 8.11 9.56 -2.86
C ARG A 27 9.38 9.83 -3.66
N CYS A 28 9.81 11.09 -3.75
CA CYS A 28 11.17 11.39 -4.20
C CYS A 28 12.19 11.06 -3.08
N GLU A 29 13.47 10.90 -3.44
CA GLU A 29 14.53 10.55 -2.47
C GLU A 29 14.59 11.53 -1.28
N LYS A 30 14.47 12.83 -1.55
CA LYS A 30 14.44 13.86 -0.51
C LYS A 30 13.32 13.61 0.51
N HIS A 31 12.09 13.43 0.03
CA HIS A 31 10.95 13.20 0.91
C HIS A 31 11.03 11.85 1.62
N ASN A 32 11.55 10.81 0.96
CA ASN A 32 11.76 9.49 1.56
C ASN A 32 12.75 9.55 2.74
N ALA A 33 13.81 10.35 2.61
CA ALA A 33 14.76 10.63 3.69
C ALA A 33 14.14 11.47 4.82
N GLU A 34 13.33 12.48 4.50
CA GLU A 34 12.65 13.33 5.50
C GLU A 34 11.70 12.53 6.42
N VAL A 35 11.02 11.52 5.88
CA VAL A 35 10.18 10.61 6.68
C VAL A 35 10.96 9.48 7.36
N GLY A 36 12.29 9.48 7.24
CA GLY A 36 13.18 8.51 7.88
C GLY A 36 13.12 7.10 7.29
N SER A 37 12.59 6.92 6.07
CA SER A 37 12.53 5.60 5.44
C SER A 37 13.87 5.24 4.81
N THR A 38 14.39 4.07 5.14
CA THR A 38 15.56 3.46 4.48
C THR A 38 15.18 2.54 3.34
N SER A 39 13.88 2.31 3.11
CA SER A 39 13.39 1.44 2.04
C SER A 39 13.15 2.22 0.75
N ASN A 40 13.17 1.52 -0.38
CA ASN A 40 12.96 2.09 -1.71
C ASN A 40 11.60 1.72 -2.34
N ASN A 41 10.63 1.26 -1.54
CA ASN A 41 9.33 0.82 -2.05
C ASN A 41 8.54 1.98 -2.68
N HIS A 42 8.37 3.10 -1.97
CA HIS A 42 7.71 4.29 -2.51
C HIS A 42 8.54 4.99 -3.60
N THR A 43 9.88 5.02 -3.46
CA THR A 43 10.77 5.64 -4.47
C THR A 43 10.86 4.81 -5.75
N SER A 44 10.57 3.50 -5.70
CA SER A 44 10.40 2.67 -6.91
C SER A 44 9.08 2.91 -7.64
N GLY A 45 8.14 3.62 -7.02
CA GLY A 45 6.79 3.82 -7.56
C GLY A 45 5.91 2.57 -7.50
N LYS A 46 6.29 1.55 -6.71
CA LYS A 46 5.57 0.27 -6.58
C LYS A 46 4.92 0.07 -5.21
N ALA A 47 4.71 1.16 -4.47
CA ALA A 47 4.04 1.13 -3.18
C ALA A 47 3.14 2.34 -2.93
N ALA A 48 2.09 2.13 -2.13
CA ALA A 48 1.15 3.16 -1.70
C ALA A 48 0.63 2.88 -0.28
N ASP A 49 0.40 3.94 0.49
CA ASP A 49 -0.29 3.90 1.77
C ASP A 49 -1.76 4.29 1.56
N ILE A 50 -2.67 3.44 2.03
CA ILE A 50 -4.12 3.55 1.83
C ILE A 50 -4.75 3.77 3.20
N LYS A 51 -5.53 4.84 3.36
CA LYS A 51 -6.26 5.12 4.59
C LYS A 51 -7.22 3.99 4.96
N ALA A 52 -7.22 3.59 6.23
CA ALA A 52 -8.06 2.53 6.77
C ALA A 52 -8.44 2.87 8.22
N ASP A 53 -9.49 3.69 8.38
CA ASP A 53 -9.91 4.26 9.67
C ASP A 53 -10.60 3.27 10.61
N ASP A 54 -11.29 2.27 10.04
CA ASP A 54 -12.08 1.30 10.80
C ASP A 54 -11.80 -0.15 10.39
N GLY A 55 -12.16 -1.07 11.27
CA GLY A 55 -11.94 -2.51 11.10
C GLY A 55 -12.63 -3.09 9.85
N PRO A 56 -13.94 -2.85 9.63
CA PRO A 56 -14.64 -3.30 8.44
C PRO A 56 -14.00 -2.84 7.12
N THR A 57 -13.66 -1.56 6.99
CA THR A 57 -13.00 -0.98 5.81
C THR A 57 -11.61 -1.59 5.63
N ARG A 58 -10.83 -1.70 6.70
CA ARG A 58 -9.50 -2.34 6.70
C ARG A 58 -9.58 -3.78 6.18
N GLY A 59 -10.55 -4.57 6.66
CA GLY A 59 -10.74 -5.94 6.20
C GLY A 59 -11.05 -6.05 4.70
N LYS A 60 -11.87 -5.14 4.17
CA LYS A 60 -12.18 -5.08 2.74
C LYS A 60 -10.96 -4.70 1.90
N ILE A 61 -10.19 -3.70 2.33
CA ILE A 61 -8.95 -3.30 1.64
C ILE A 61 -7.95 -4.47 1.61
N LEU A 62 -7.70 -5.12 2.75
CA LEU A 62 -6.80 -6.28 2.83
C LEU A 62 -7.25 -7.39 1.87
N LYS A 63 -8.53 -7.76 1.88
CA LYS A 63 -9.09 -8.74 0.94
C LYS A 63 -8.83 -8.34 -0.52
N GLY A 64 -9.11 -7.08 -0.88
CA GLY A 64 -8.89 -6.56 -2.23
C GLY A 64 -7.42 -6.65 -2.65
N LEU A 65 -6.51 -6.23 -1.78
CA LEU A 65 -5.07 -6.30 -2.02
C LEU A 65 -4.59 -7.74 -2.24
N TYR A 66 -4.94 -8.68 -1.36
CA TYR A 66 -4.54 -10.08 -1.49
C TYR A 66 -5.05 -10.71 -2.79
N LEU A 67 -6.33 -10.48 -3.14
CA LEU A 67 -6.94 -11.04 -4.34
C LEU A 67 -6.45 -10.38 -5.63
N ALA A 68 -5.97 -9.14 -5.58
CA ALA A 68 -5.30 -8.48 -6.69
C ALA A 68 -3.83 -8.90 -6.88
N GLY A 69 -3.27 -9.69 -5.97
CA GLY A 69 -1.92 -10.23 -6.07
C GLY A 69 -0.86 -9.47 -5.26
N PHE A 70 -1.24 -8.54 -4.39
CA PHE A 70 -0.29 -7.95 -3.45
C PHE A 70 0.14 -8.99 -2.41
N ARG A 71 1.44 -9.02 -2.12
CA ARG A 71 2.07 -9.98 -1.18
C ARG A 71 2.99 -9.32 -0.17
N ARG A 72 3.18 -8.00 -0.28
CA ARG A 72 3.95 -7.18 0.66
C ARG A 72 3.01 -6.13 1.24
N ILE A 73 2.52 -6.39 2.45
CA ILE A 73 1.47 -5.59 3.08
C ILE A 73 1.87 -5.20 4.50
N GLY A 74 1.88 -3.90 4.78
CA GLY A 74 2.09 -3.38 6.13
C GLY A 74 0.79 -2.83 6.71
N ILE A 75 0.51 -3.06 8.00
CA ILE A 75 -0.73 -2.64 8.64
C ILE A 75 -0.40 -1.70 9.81
N SER A 76 -0.89 -0.46 9.76
CA SER A 76 -0.76 0.49 10.86
C SER A 76 -2.11 0.73 11.54
N PHE A 77 -2.29 0.17 12.73
CA PHE A 77 -3.47 0.41 13.55
C PHE A 77 -3.47 1.80 14.17
N LYS A 78 -2.29 2.31 14.56
CA LYS A 78 -2.13 3.65 15.14
C LYS A 78 -2.18 4.75 14.08
N GLY A 79 -1.59 4.50 12.90
CA GLY A 79 -1.56 5.44 11.78
C GLY A 79 -2.79 5.38 10.87
N ASN A 80 -3.70 4.42 11.08
CA ASN A 80 -4.90 4.20 10.28
C ASN A 80 -4.62 4.08 8.78
N PHE A 81 -3.63 3.27 8.41
CA PHE A 81 -3.35 2.99 7.00
C PHE A 81 -2.90 1.54 6.77
N ILE A 82 -3.03 1.09 5.53
CA ILE A 82 -2.46 -0.14 5.00
C ILE A 82 -1.44 0.26 3.94
N HIS A 83 -0.21 -0.21 4.08
CA HIS A 83 0.82 -0.14 3.07
C HIS A 83 0.68 -1.30 2.08
N ALA A 84 0.60 -1.01 0.79
CA ALA A 84 0.57 -1.98 -0.28
C ALA A 84 1.84 -1.84 -1.14
N ASP A 85 2.56 -2.94 -1.33
CA ASP A 85 3.84 -3.01 -2.06
C ASP A 85 3.81 -4.19 -3.07
N SER A 86 4.26 -3.93 -4.30
CA SER A 86 4.35 -4.89 -5.42
C SER A 86 5.78 -5.12 -5.94
N MET A 87 6.80 -4.68 -5.20
CA MET A 87 8.18 -4.99 -5.54
C MET A 87 8.41 -6.51 -5.58
N ASP A 88 9.26 -6.95 -6.50
CA ASP A 88 9.75 -8.33 -6.57
C ASP A 88 10.79 -8.56 -5.46
N LYS A 89 10.27 -8.79 -4.25
CA LYS A 89 11.02 -9.06 -3.02
C LYS A 89 10.26 -10.12 -2.22
N ILE A 90 10.90 -10.63 -1.16
CA ILE A 90 10.30 -11.60 -0.24
C ILE A 90 8.89 -11.17 0.15
N GLU A 91 7.91 -12.05 0.00
CA GLU A 91 6.55 -11.80 0.46
C GLU A 91 6.54 -11.56 1.97
N SER A 92 5.81 -10.55 2.44
CA SER A 92 5.84 -10.18 3.85
C SER A 92 4.56 -9.48 4.28
N CYS A 93 4.07 -9.80 5.48
CA CYS A 93 3.02 -9.07 6.16
C CYS A 93 3.57 -8.57 7.51
N TRP A 94 3.48 -7.28 7.79
CA TRP A 94 4.04 -6.69 9.01
C TRP A 94 3.11 -5.65 9.65
N SER A 95 3.32 -5.39 10.94
CA SER A 95 2.70 -4.27 11.65
C SER A 95 3.64 -3.08 11.73
N TYR A 96 3.10 -1.87 11.61
CA TYR A 96 3.81 -0.62 11.94
C TYR A 96 3.67 -0.25 13.40
#